data_AF-A0A959MLP3-F1
#
_entry.id   AF-A0A959MLP3-F1
#
_cell.length_a   1.000
_cell.length_b   1.000
_cell.length_c   1.000
_cell.angle_alpha   90.00
_cell.angle_beta   90.00
_cell.angle_gamma   90.00
#
_symmetry.space_group_name_H-M   'P 1'
#
loop_
_entity.id
_entity.type
_entity.pdbx_description
1 polymer ?
#
loop_
_entity_poly.entity_id
_entity_poly.type
_entity_poly.pdbx_seq_one_letter_code
_entity_poly.pdbx_strand_id
1 'polypeptide(L)'
;MSHIDWIVLVATLLLIISYGLYKSRTSHNLDGYFLSNRSMPWGLVLLSIMGTQASAITFLSAPGQAYTDGMRFVQYYFGLPLAMIVICIFFVPI
;
A
#
# COMPACT_ATOMS: atom_id res chain seq x y z
N MET A 1 -25.44 -11.90 -5.72
CA MET A 1 -24.99 -10.55 -5.33
C MET A 1 -26.23 -9.68 -5.22
N SER A 2 -26.46 -9.15 -4.03
CA SER A 2 -27.58 -8.27 -3.74
C SER A 2 -27.47 -6.99 -4.57
N HIS A 3 -28.59 -6.33 -4.88
CA HIS A 3 -28.57 -5.01 -5.50
C HIS A 3 -27.76 -3.99 -4.66
N ILE A 4 -27.70 -4.20 -3.34
CA ILE A 4 -26.89 -3.39 -2.41
C ILE A 4 -25.40 -3.53 -2.71
N ASP A 5 -24.91 -4.75 -3.01
CA ASP A 5 -23.48 -5.00 -3.27
C ASP A 5 -23.01 -4.23 -4.51
N TRP A 6 -23.84 -4.20 -5.55
CA TRP A 6 -23.58 -3.44 -6.77
C TRP A 6 -23.54 -1.94 -6.53
N ILE A 7 -24.46 -1.42 -5.70
CA ILE A 7 -24.47 0.00 -5.35
C ILE A 7 -23.18 0.37 -4.60
N VAL A 8 -22.75 -0.44 -3.63
CA VAL A 8 -21.51 -0.20 -2.87
C VAL A 8 -20.29 -0.27 -3.78
N LEU A 9 -20.22 -1.26 -4.67
CA LEU A 9 -19.12 -1.41 -5.63
C LEU A 9 -19.01 -0.20 -6.55
N VAL A 10 -20.12 0.22 -7.17
CA VAL A 10 -20.11 1.36 -8.09
C VAL A 10 -19.80 2.66 -7.34
N ALA A 11 -20.37 2.87 -6.15
CA ALA A 11 -20.11 4.05 -5.34
C ALA A 11 -18.64 4.16 -4.91
N THR A 12 -18.02 3.06 -4.48
CA THR A 12 -16.59 3.05 -4.08
C THR A 12 -15.67 3.34 -5.27
N LEU A 13 -15.93 2.73 -6.43
CA LEU A 13 -15.18 3.01 -7.67
C LEU A 13 -15.30 4.48 -8.09
N LEU A 14 -16.52 5.04 -8.10
CA LEU A 14 -16.75 6.44 -8.43
C LEU A 14 -16.04 7.38 -7.47
N LEU A 15 -16.05 7.08 -6.17
CA LEU A 15 -15.36 7.88 -5.14
C LEU A 15 -13.85 7.90 -5.40
N ILE A 16 -13.23 6.74 -5.64
CA ILE A 16 -11.80 6.63 -5.92
C ILE A 16 -11.43 7.45 -7.17
N ILE A 17 -12.20 7.32 -8.26
CA ILE A 17 -11.94 8.03 -9.52
C ILE A 17 -12.11 9.54 -9.32
N SER A 18 -13.21 9.98 -8.71
CA SER A 18 -13.49 11.41 -8.50
C SER A 18 -12.49 12.06 -7.55
N TYR A 19 -12.06 11.37 -6.49
CA TYR A 19 -10.96 11.81 -5.64
C TYR A 19 -9.64 11.93 -6.40
N GLY A 20 -9.30 10.93 -7.23
CA GLY A 20 -8.11 10.94 -8.07
C GLY A 20 -8.10 12.12 -9.06
N LEU A 21 -9.24 12.39 -9.70
CA LEU A 21 -9.41 13.54 -10.61
C LEU A 21 -9.31 14.88 -9.90
N TYR A 22 -9.90 15.01 -8.70
CA TYR A 22 -9.80 16.22 -7.89
C TYR A 22 -8.36 16.50 -7.47
N LYS A 23 -7.65 15.48 -6.95
CA LYS A 23 -6.25 15.61 -6.52
C LYS A 23 -5.30 15.87 -7.69
N SER A 24 -5.57 15.27 -8.85
CA SER A 24 -4.79 15.48 -10.08
C SER A 24 -4.79 16.94 -10.55
N ARG A 25 -5.92 17.65 -10.41
CA ARG A 25 -6.03 19.07 -10.78
C ARG A 25 -5.23 20.03 -9.88
N THR A 26 -4.80 19.58 -8.69
CA THR A 26 -4.05 20.41 -7.73
C THR A 26 -2.53 20.39 -7.98
N SER A 27 -2.01 19.44 -8.77
CA SER A 27 -0.57 19.26 -8.93
C SER A 27 0.02 20.14 -10.05
N HIS A 28 0.18 21.44 -9.78
CA HIS A 28 0.84 22.36 -10.71
C HIS A 28 2.37 22.46 -10.52
N ASN A 29 2.92 21.84 -9.47
CA ASN A 29 4.36 21.82 -9.19
C ASN A 29 4.86 20.37 -9.05
N LEU A 30 5.59 19.88 -10.06
CA LEU A 30 6.19 18.53 -10.10
C LEU A 30 7.06 18.26 -8.85
N ASP A 31 7.76 19.27 -8.34
CA ASP A 31 8.59 19.16 -7.13
C ASP A 31 7.76 18.93 -5.86
N GLY A 32 6.57 19.51 -5.76
CA GLY A 32 5.66 19.29 -4.64
C GLY A 32 4.99 17.91 -4.68
N TYR A 33 4.86 17.32 -5.87
CA TYR A 33 4.25 16.01 -6.08
C TYR A 33 5.20 14.86 -5.77
N PHE A 34 6.48 14.98 -6.14
CA PHE A 34 7.50 13.93 -5.90
C PHE A 34 8.27 14.12 -4.60
N LEU A 35 8.66 15.35 -4.24
CA LEU A 35 9.43 15.58 -3.01
C LEU A 35 8.54 15.88 -1.81
N SER A 36 7.26 16.26 -2.01
CA SER A 36 6.36 16.72 -0.93
C SER A 36 7.10 17.65 0.06
N ASN A 37 7.81 18.62 -0.52
CA ASN A 37 8.61 19.62 0.18
C ASN A 37 9.64 19.07 1.19
N ARG A 38 10.09 17.81 1.03
CA ARG A 38 11.02 17.09 1.93
C ARG A 38 10.56 17.02 3.40
N SER A 39 9.30 17.34 3.68
CA SER A 39 8.75 17.42 5.04
C SER A 39 7.65 16.37 5.26
N MET A 40 7.71 15.25 4.55
CA MET A 40 6.77 14.15 4.80
C MET A 40 7.07 13.56 6.17
N PRO A 41 6.11 13.59 7.11
CA PRO A 41 6.30 12.95 8.39
C PRO A 41 6.49 11.45 8.18
N TRP A 42 7.48 10.88 8.88
CA TRP A 42 7.84 9.47 8.82
C TRP A 42 6.64 8.52 8.96
N GLY A 43 5.63 8.88 9.77
CA GLY A 43 4.39 8.09 9.90
C GLY A 43 3.57 8.00 8.61
N LEU A 44 3.54 9.06 7.80
CA LEU A 44 2.81 9.09 6.52
C LEU A 44 3.56 8.29 5.45
N VAL A 45 4.90 8.29 5.51
CA VAL A 45 5.75 7.40 4.71
C VAL A 45 5.50 5.94 5.06
N LEU A 46 5.47 5.60 6.36
CA LEU A 46 5.19 4.23 6.82
C LEU A 46 3.80 3.76 6.38
N LEU A 47 2.79 4.62 6.50
CA LEU A 47 1.43 4.31 6.06
C LEU A 47 1.36 4.08 4.54
N SER A 48 2.09 4.89 3.77
CA SER A 48 2.21 4.70 2.33
C SER A 48 2.85 3.36 1.99
N ILE A 49 3.97 2.99 2.63
CA ILE A 49 4.65 1.71 2.40
C ILE A 49 3.73 0.53 2.73
N MET A 50 3.03 0.59 3.86
CA MET A 50 2.07 -0.45 4.24
C MET A 50 0.91 -0.56 3.24
N GLY A 51 0.41 0.58 2.76
CA GLY A 51 -0.62 0.61 1.72
C GLY A 51 -0.16 0.00 0.40
N THR A 52 1.11 0.21 0.00
CA THR A 52 1.68 -0.39 -1.21
C THR A 52 1.89 -1.89 -1.09
N GLN A 53 2.28 -2.38 0.10
CA GLN A 53 2.48 -3.82 0.35
C GLN A 53 1.15 -4.60 0.38
N ALA A 54 0.05 -3.93 0.72
CA ALA A 54 -1.28 -4.51 0.73
C ALA A 54 -1.84 -4.63 -0.70
N SER A 55 -1.66 -5.79 -1.32
CA SER A 55 -2.22 -6.08 -2.64
C SER A 55 -3.44 -7.01 -2.58
N ALA A 56 -4.30 -6.95 -3.60
CA ALA A 56 -5.40 -7.90 -3.76
C ALA A 56 -4.91 -9.36 -3.78
N ILE A 57 -3.71 -9.59 -4.32
CA ILE A 57 -3.07 -10.91 -4.33
C ILE A 57 -2.81 -11.34 -2.89
N THR A 58 -2.17 -10.50 -2.07
CA THR A 58 -1.87 -10.80 -0.66
C THR A 58 -3.13 -11.14 0.13
N PHE A 59 -4.22 -10.38 -0.06
CA PHE A 59 -5.48 -10.62 0.64
C PHE A 59 -6.13 -11.95 0.30
N LEU A 60 -5.97 -12.43 -0.93
CA LEU A 60 -6.50 -13.71 -1.37
C LEU A 60 -5.53 -14.87 -1.07
N SER A 61 -4.23 -14.67 -1.29
CA SER A 61 -3.20 -15.71 -1.20
C SER A 61 -2.82 -16.04 0.23
N ALA A 62 -2.77 -15.06 1.15
CA ALA A 62 -2.35 -15.33 2.53
C ALA A 62 -3.32 -16.26 3.27
N PRO A 63 -4.65 -16.07 3.23
CA PRO A 63 -5.59 -17.04 3.80
C PRO A 63 -5.58 -18.38 3.05
N GLY A 64 -5.44 -18.35 1.71
CA GLY A 64 -5.33 -19.57 0.90
C GLY A 64 -4.14 -20.43 1.29
N GLN A 65 -2.97 -19.79 1.46
CA GLN A 65 -1.75 -20.45 1.92
C GLN A 65 -1.86 -20.88 3.39
N ALA A 66 -2.51 -20.08 4.24
CA ALA A 66 -2.78 -20.45 5.63
C ALA A 66 -3.66 -21.70 5.74
N TYR A 67 -4.62 -21.85 4.81
CA TYR A 67 -5.49 -23.02 4.73
C TYR A 67 -4.75 -24.29 4.29
N THR A 68 -3.82 -24.18 3.33
CA THR A 68 -3.09 -25.34 2.78
C THR A 68 -1.87 -25.73 3.61
N ASP A 69 -1.04 -24.76 4.00
CA ASP A 69 0.29 -24.96 4.61
C ASP A 69 0.42 -24.37 6.02
N GLY A 70 -0.67 -23.82 6.57
CA GLY A 70 -0.69 -23.18 7.88
C GLY A 70 -0.01 -21.81 7.92
N MET A 71 0.21 -21.29 9.13
CA MET A 71 0.74 -19.94 9.36
C MET A 71 2.27 -19.82 9.16
N ARG A 72 2.90 -20.72 8.39
CA ARG A 72 4.36 -20.72 8.16
C ARG A 72 4.84 -19.45 7.47
N PHE A 73 4.01 -18.86 6.59
CA PHE A 73 4.31 -17.60 5.91
C PHE A 73 4.61 -16.45 6.88
N VAL A 74 4.07 -16.49 8.10
CA VAL A 74 4.30 -15.47 9.13
C VAL A 74 5.77 -15.38 9.53
N GLN A 75 6.49 -16.50 9.56
CA GLN A 75 7.93 -16.53 9.86
C GLN A 75 8.73 -15.75 8.81
N TYR A 76 8.33 -15.86 7.54
CA TYR A 76 8.92 -15.07 6.45
C TYR A 76 8.61 -13.57 6.61
N TYR A 77 7.36 -13.22 6.93
CA TYR A 77 6.97 -11.82 7.17
C TYR A 77 7.69 -11.17 8.35
N PHE A 78 7.98 -11.91 9.42
CA PHE A 78 8.82 -11.40 10.51
C PHE A 78 10.30 -11.24 10.13
N GLY A 79 10.79 -12.03 9.17
CA GLY A 79 12.15 -11.90 8.62
C GLY A 79 12.33 -10.68 7.71
N LEU A 80 11.26 -10.24 7.02
CA LEU A 80 11.32 -9.11 6.08
C LEU A 80 11.79 -7.78 6.71
N PRO A 81 11.30 -7.34 7.89
CA PRO A 81 11.82 -6.14 8.56
C PRO A 81 13.33 -6.21 8.86
N LEU A 82 13.80 -7.38 9.33
CA LEU A 82 15.23 -7.61 9.60
C LEU A 82 16.05 -7.54 8.31
N ALA A 83 15.59 -8.18 7.24
CA ALA A 83 16.23 -8.10 5.92
C ALA A 83 16.26 -6.65 5.40
N MET A 84 15.20 -5.88 5.61
CA MET A 84 15.16 -4.47 5.21
C MET A 84 16.17 -3.61 5.97
N ILE A 85 16.41 -3.86 7.27
CA ILE A 85 17.45 -3.16 8.03
C ILE A 85 18.83 -3.41 7.41
N VAL A 86 19.14 -4.67 7.09
CA VAL A 86 20.41 -5.05 6.45
C VAL A 86 20.53 -4.38 5.08
N ILE A 87 19.49 -4.44 4.25
CA ILE A 87 19.49 -3.81 2.92
C ILE A 87 19.72 -2.29 3.03
N CYS A 88 19.04 -1.62 3.96
CA CYS A 88 19.22 -0.18 4.18
C CYS A 88 20.65 0.19 4.59
N ILE A 89 21.33 -0.65 5.38
CA ILE A 89 22.71 -0.37 5.83
C ILE A 89 23.74 -0.61 4.71
N PHE A 90 23.56 -1.67 3.92
CA PHE A 90 24.58 -2.12 2.96
C PHE A 90 24.36 -1.64 1.52
N PHE A 91 23.10 -1.43 1.10
CA PHE A 91 22.75 -1.20 -0.30
C PHE A 91 22.10 0.15 -0.58
N VAL A 92 21.47 0.79 0.41
CA VAL A 92 20.90 2.14 0.21
C VAL A 92 22.02 3.17 0.41
N PRO A 93 22.46 3.88 -0.65
CA PRO A 93 23.48 4.90 -0.52
C PRO A 93 22.93 6.08 0.30
N ILE A 94 23.74 6.52 1.25
CA ILE A 94 23.57 7.77 2.01
C ILE A 94 23.72 8.97 1.09
#